data_AF-A0A5S3P177-F1
#
_entry.id   AF-A0A5S3P177-F1
#
_cell.length_a   1.000
_cell.length_b   1.000
_cell.length_c   1.000
_cell.angle_alpha   90.00
_cell.angle_beta   90.00
_cell.angle_gamma   90.00
#
_symmetry.space_group_name_H-M   'P 1'
#
loop_
_entity.id
_entity.type
_entity.pdbx_description
1 polymer ?
#
loop_
_entity_poly.entity_id
_entity_poly.type
_entity_poly.pdbx_seq_one_letter_code
_entity_poly.pdbx_strand_id
1 'polypeptide(L)'
;MSGPVPFPTFSNGPLEGAAGWLTGTMLGSLAIGLCVIAVATVGLLMLEGRLPLRRGARVILGCFILLGAPIIAASFTGAFRSEPLPPGPAYSALPAADPRGNLPAADYDPYAGASLRRD
;
A
#
# COMPACT_ATOMS: atom_id res chain seq x y z
N MET A 1 -38.60 -0.26 42.23
CA MET A 1 -37.57 -1.32 42.25
C MET A 1 -36.40 -0.88 41.41
N SER A 2 -35.31 -0.44 42.04
CA SER A 2 -34.07 -0.04 41.39
C SER A 2 -33.20 -1.29 41.21
N GLY A 3 -33.01 -1.75 39.98
CA GLY A 3 -32.11 -2.86 39.69
C GLY A 3 -30.64 -2.47 39.91
N PRO A 4 -29.74 -3.44 40.15
CA PRO A 4 -28.32 -3.17 40.32
C PRO A 4 -27.72 -2.64 39.01
N VAL A 5 -27.08 -1.47 39.08
CA VAL A 5 -26.31 -0.90 37.98
C VAL A 5 -25.00 -1.68 37.80
N PRO A 6 -24.68 -2.19 36.61
CA PRO A 6 -23.43 -2.89 36.38
C PRO A 6 -22.27 -1.90 36.49
N PHE A 7 -21.25 -2.27 37.28
CA PHE A 7 -20.00 -1.52 37.37
C PHE A 7 -19.25 -1.63 36.04
N PRO A 8 -18.56 -0.57 35.59
CA PRO A 8 -17.74 -0.63 34.39
C PRO A 8 -16.66 -1.70 34.60
N THR A 9 -16.73 -2.77 33.81
CA THR A 9 -15.62 -3.72 33.68
C THR A 9 -14.42 -2.93 33.20
N PHE A 10 -13.33 -2.96 33.97
CA PHE A 10 -12.09 -2.25 33.71
C PHE A 10 -11.81 -2.23 32.21
N SER A 11 -11.92 -1.04 31.63
CA SER A 11 -11.51 -0.78 30.26
C SER A 11 -10.05 -1.22 30.19
N ASN A 12 -9.85 -2.31 29.47
CA ASN A 12 -8.59 -2.86 29.03
C ASN A 12 -7.50 -1.76 29.01
N GLY A 13 -6.64 -1.80 30.05
CA GLY A 13 -5.89 -0.63 30.47
C GLY A 13 -4.79 -0.20 29.49
N PRO A 14 -4.11 0.93 29.76
CA PRO A 14 -2.98 1.42 28.96
C PRO A 14 -1.88 0.36 28.73
N LEU A 15 -1.78 -0.62 29.62
CA LEU A 15 -0.87 -1.75 29.51
C LEU A 15 -1.23 -2.69 28.36
N GLU A 16 -2.52 -2.94 28.11
CA GLU A 16 -2.96 -3.75 26.96
C GLU A 16 -2.72 -2.99 25.65
N GLY A 17 -2.96 -1.67 25.63
CA GLY A 17 -2.62 -0.81 24.49
C GLY A 17 -1.11 -0.80 24.20
N ALA A 18 -0.28 -0.69 25.25
CA ALA A 18 1.17 -0.79 25.13
C ALA A 18 1.62 -2.19 24.65
N ALA A 19 1.01 -3.26 25.17
CA ALA A 19 1.28 -4.63 24.74
C ALA A 19 0.87 -4.87 23.28
N GLY A 20 -0.26 -4.33 22.84
CA GLY A 20 -0.70 -4.38 21.45
C GLY A 20 0.27 -3.67 20.51
N TRP A 21 0.78 -2.49 20.91
CA TRP A 21 1.79 -1.77 20.14
C TRP A 21 3.12 -2.52 20.06
N LEU A 22 3.57 -3.09 21.19
CA LEU A 22 4.79 -3.89 21.23
C LEU A 22 4.67 -5.15 20.36
N THR A 23 3.51 -5.80 20.40
CA THR A 23 3.23 -6.99 19.59
C THR A 23 3.16 -6.61 18.11
N GLY A 24 2.54 -5.48 17.75
CA GLY A 24 2.48 -4.99 16.38
C GLY A 24 3.87 -4.65 15.81
N THR A 25 4.73 -4.03 16.61
CA THR A 25 6.11 -3.72 16.19
C THR A 25 6.98 -4.98 16.11
N MET A 26 6.88 -5.91 17.08
CA MET A 26 7.61 -7.18 17.03
C MET A 26 7.20 -8.07 15.85
N LEU A 27 5.90 -8.12 15.54
CA LEU A 27 5.37 -8.99 14.49
C LEU A 27 5.50 -8.38 13.09
N GLY A 28 5.52 -7.05 12.97
CA GLY A 28 5.62 -6.34 11.70
C GLY A 28 7.03 -5.95 11.30
N SER A 29 7.49 -4.77 11.75
CA SER A 29 8.75 -4.17 11.28
C SER A 29 9.98 -4.91 11.79
N LEU A 30 9.94 -5.39 13.03
CA LEU A 30 11.08 -6.06 13.66
C LEU A 30 11.32 -7.45 13.08
N ALA A 31 10.24 -8.17 12.73
CA ALA A 31 10.31 -9.45 12.04
C ALA A 31 11.00 -9.34 10.68
N ILE A 32 10.63 -8.34 9.88
CA ILE A 32 11.25 -8.09 8.57
C ILE A 32 12.73 -7.71 8.74
N GLY A 33 13.02 -6.82 9.70
CA GLY A 33 14.39 -6.42 10.03
C GLY A 33 15.28 -7.61 10.41
N LEU A 34 14.78 -8.52 11.25
CA LEU A 34 15.51 -9.74 11.63
C LEU A 34 15.76 -10.68 10.43
N CYS A 35 14.80 -10.83 9.49
CA CYS A 35 15.06 -11.63 8.27
C CYS A 35 16.19 -10.99 7.44
N VAL A 36 16.23 -9.66 7.32
CA VAL A 36 17.31 -8.95 6.59
C VAL A 36 18.66 -9.12 7.28
N ILE A 37 18.72 -9.01 8.61
CA ILE A 37 19.97 -9.24 9.38
C ILE A 37 20.45 -10.69 9.22
N ALA A 38 19.54 -11.67 9.26
CA ALA A 38 19.87 -13.06 9.00
C ALA A 38 20.44 -13.27 7.58
N VAL A 39 19.86 -12.63 6.56
CA VAL A 39 20.39 -12.68 5.17
C VAL A 39 21.77 -12.02 5.09
N ALA A 40 21.96 -10.86 5.72
CA ALA A 40 23.23 -10.13 5.73
C ALA A 40 24.35 -10.94 6.39
N THR A 41 24.07 -11.54 7.55
CA THR A 41 25.04 -12.42 8.24
C THR A 41 25.40 -13.65 7.41
N VAL A 42 24.44 -14.27 6.70
CA VAL A 42 24.72 -15.37 5.76
C VAL A 42 25.57 -14.93 4.57
N GLY A 43 25.31 -13.75 4.02
CA GLY A 43 26.13 -13.15 2.97
C GLY A 43 27.57 -12.88 3.44
N LEU A 44 27.73 -12.41 4.69
CA LEU A 44 29.03 -12.19 5.32
C LEU A 44 29.79 -13.53 5.51
N LEU A 45 29.08 -14.55 5.99
CA LEU A 45 29.57 -15.92 6.15
C LEU A 45 29.95 -16.58 4.81
N MET A 46 29.26 -16.24 3.71
CA MET A 46 29.65 -16.64 2.35
C MET A 46 30.91 -15.91 1.87
N LEU A 47 31.05 -14.63 2.21
CA LEU A 47 32.21 -13.80 1.84
C LEU A 47 33.48 -14.22 2.58
N GLU A 48 33.37 -14.78 3.79
CA GLU A 48 34.49 -15.37 4.53
C GLU A 48 35.15 -16.59 3.83
N GLY A 49 34.61 -17.03 2.68
CA GLY A 49 35.34 -17.89 1.74
C GLY A 49 35.49 -19.36 2.16
N ARG A 50 34.81 -19.78 3.24
CA ARG A 50 34.92 -21.14 3.80
C ARG A 50 33.60 -21.90 3.96
N LEU A 51 32.47 -21.32 3.56
CA LEU A 51 31.15 -21.97 3.65
C LEU A 51 30.66 -22.41 2.26
N PRO A 52 30.11 -23.62 2.11
CA PRO A 52 29.64 -24.11 0.81
C PRO A 52 28.42 -23.29 0.36
N LEU A 53 28.42 -22.78 -0.88
CA LEU A 53 27.33 -22.00 -1.49
C LEU A 53 25.95 -22.63 -1.31
N ARG A 54 25.93 -23.96 -1.23
CA ARG A 54 24.75 -24.81 -1.00
C ARG A 54 24.04 -24.55 0.34
N ARG A 55 24.75 -24.06 1.37
CA ARG A 55 24.15 -23.67 2.66
C ARG A 55 23.58 -22.27 2.59
N GLY A 56 24.31 -21.32 2.00
CA GLY A 56 23.81 -19.95 1.78
C GLY A 56 22.54 -19.93 0.93
N ALA A 57 22.54 -20.66 -0.20
CA ALA A 57 21.39 -20.76 -1.09
C ALA A 57 20.12 -21.31 -0.40
N ARG A 58 20.25 -22.28 0.49
CA ARG A 58 19.10 -22.82 1.26
C ARG A 58 18.50 -21.80 2.22
N VAL A 59 19.32 -20.96 2.85
CA VAL A 59 18.83 -19.92 3.77
C VAL A 59 18.16 -18.78 3.02
N ILE A 60 18.74 -18.35 1.88
CA ILE A 60 18.15 -17.33 1.00
C ILE A 60 16.77 -17.80 0.51
N LEU A 61 16.68 -19.06 0.05
CA LEU A 61 15.42 -19.65 -0.40
C LEU A 61 14.39 -19.73 0.74
N GLY A 62 14.83 -20.04 1.96
CA GLY A 62 14.00 -19.99 3.16
C GLY A 62 13.40 -18.60 3.42
N CYS A 63 14.22 -17.54 3.49
CA CYS A 63 13.70 -16.18 3.75
C CYS A 63 12.79 -15.71 2.59
N PHE A 64 13.07 -16.08 1.34
CA PHE A 64 12.17 -15.78 0.22
C PHE A 64 10.78 -16.43 0.37
N ILE A 65 10.72 -17.67 0.84
CA ILE A 65 9.46 -18.37 1.09
C ILE A 65 8.74 -17.75 2.31
N LEU A 66 9.43 -17.51 3.42
CA LEU A 66 8.86 -16.90 4.63
C LEU A 66 8.28 -15.50 4.38
N LEU A 67 8.97 -14.67 3.58
CA LEU A 67 8.55 -13.29 3.32
C LEU A 67 7.63 -13.16 2.09
N GLY A 68 7.95 -13.87 1.01
CA GLY A 68 7.31 -13.71 -0.30
C GLY A 68 6.11 -14.63 -0.53
N ALA A 69 6.16 -15.89 -0.09
CA ALA A 69 5.06 -16.83 -0.31
C ALA A 69 3.71 -16.36 0.26
N PRO A 70 3.61 -15.82 1.50
CA PRO A 70 2.33 -15.34 2.01
C PRO A 70 1.78 -14.14 1.23
N ILE A 71 2.62 -13.23 0.72
CA ILE A 71 2.19 -12.09 -0.12
C ILE A 71 1.62 -12.58 -1.46
N ILE A 72 2.29 -13.57 -2.06
CA ILE A 72 1.84 -14.18 -3.32
C ILE A 72 0.54 -14.95 -3.09
N ALA A 73 0.44 -15.73 -2.01
CA ALA A 73 -0.76 -16.46 -1.64
C ALA A 73 -1.93 -15.53 -1.31
N ALA A 74 -1.69 -14.42 -0.60
CA ALA A 74 -2.70 -13.41 -0.30
C ALA A 74 -3.24 -12.74 -1.58
N SER A 75 -2.35 -12.45 -2.53
CA SER A 75 -2.73 -11.94 -3.86
C SER A 75 -3.61 -12.94 -4.61
N PHE A 76 -3.24 -14.22 -4.58
CA PHE A 76 -4.02 -15.29 -5.24
C PHE A 76 -5.37 -15.53 -4.57
N THR A 77 -5.45 -15.37 -3.24
CA THR A 77 -6.68 -15.54 -2.46
C THR A 77 -7.60 -14.30 -2.54
N GLY A 78 -7.27 -13.31 -3.37
CA GLY A 78 -8.09 -12.11 -3.56
C GLY A 78 -8.17 -11.21 -2.32
N ALA A 79 -7.23 -11.36 -1.37
CA ALA A 79 -7.26 -10.65 -0.09
C ALA A 79 -6.90 -9.16 -0.20
N PHE A 80 -6.71 -8.63 -1.41
CA PHE A 80 -6.61 -7.19 -1.64
C PHE A 80 -7.98 -6.56 -1.41
N ARG A 81 -8.35 -6.37 -0.14
CA ARG A 81 -9.46 -5.49 0.21
C ARG A 81 -9.06 -4.10 -0.27
N SER A 82 -9.74 -3.65 -1.31
CA SER A 82 -9.88 -2.24 -1.61
C SER A 82 -10.52 -1.63 -0.37
N GLU A 83 -9.70 -1.03 0.49
CA GLU A 83 -10.22 -0.21 1.57
C GLU A 83 -11.09 0.87 0.91
N PRO A 84 -12.39 0.96 1.24
CA PRO A 84 -13.21 2.04 0.74
C PRO A 84 -12.52 3.32 1.14
N LEU A 85 -12.05 4.09 0.15
CA LEU A 85 -11.56 5.44 0.38
C LEU A 85 -12.65 6.13 1.21
N PRO A 86 -12.36 6.62 2.44
CA PRO A 86 -13.34 7.40 3.16
C PRO A 86 -13.84 8.47 2.19
N PRO A 87 -15.16 8.71 2.10
CA PRO A 87 -15.66 9.74 1.22
C PRO A 87 -14.87 11.00 1.54
N GLY A 88 -14.01 11.42 0.61
CA GLY A 88 -13.35 12.70 0.72
C GLY A 88 -14.44 13.75 0.92
N PRO A 89 -14.11 14.94 1.46
CA PRO A 89 -15.10 16.02 1.53
C PRO A 89 -15.77 16.07 0.17
N ALA A 90 -17.10 15.96 0.15
CA ALA A 90 -17.86 16.04 -1.09
C ALA A 90 -17.52 17.40 -1.67
N TYR A 91 -16.53 17.43 -2.58
CA TYR A 91 -16.39 18.51 -3.50
C TYR A 91 -17.68 18.39 -4.29
N SER A 92 -18.64 19.25 -3.99
CA SER A 92 -19.77 19.48 -4.86
C SER A 92 -19.15 19.67 -6.23
N ALA A 93 -19.31 18.68 -7.11
CA ALA A 93 -18.90 18.82 -8.49
C ALA A 93 -19.55 20.12 -8.92
N LEU A 94 -18.73 21.10 -9.30
CA LEU A 94 -19.25 22.28 -9.99
C LEU A 94 -20.16 21.71 -11.08
N PRO A 95 -21.41 22.22 -11.21
CA PRO A 95 -22.32 21.76 -12.26
C PRO A 95 -21.50 21.59 -13.52
N ALA A 96 -21.60 20.43 -14.19
CA ALA A 96 -20.84 20.19 -15.42
C ALA A 96 -21.16 21.36 -16.36
N ALA A 97 -20.30 22.37 -16.34
CA ALA A 97 -20.44 23.54 -17.17
C ALA A 97 -20.22 22.95 -18.54
N ASP A 98 -21.29 22.88 -19.33
CA ASP A 98 -21.23 22.44 -20.71
C ASP A 98 -20.14 23.29 -21.38
N PRO A 99 -18.90 22.77 -21.56
CA PRO A 99 -17.77 23.61 -21.95
C PRO A 99 -17.95 24.09 -23.39
N ARG A 100 -18.92 23.50 -24.09
CA ARG A 100 -19.31 23.80 -25.45
C ARG A 100 -20.82 24.01 -25.47
N GLY A 101 -21.29 25.08 -24.82
CA GLY A 101 -22.59 25.65 -25.18
C GLY A 101 -22.69 25.82 -26.70
N ASN A 102 -23.91 25.92 -27.25
CA ASN A 102 -24.10 26.07 -28.69
C ASN A 102 -23.40 27.36 -29.20
N LEU A 103 -22.17 27.18 -29.68
CA LEU A 103 -21.36 28.24 -30.25
C LEU A 103 -21.91 28.51 -31.66
N PRO A 104 -22.21 29.78 -32.02
CA PRO A 104 -22.54 30.13 -33.40
C PRO A 104 -21.45 29.62 -34.34
N ALA A 105 -21.86 29.05 -35.48
CA ALA A 105 -20.91 28.61 -36.50
C ALA A 105 -20.01 29.79 -36.90
N ALA A 106 -18.69 29.60 -36.78
CA ALA A 106 -17.73 30.66 -37.10
C ALA A 106 -17.72 30.87 -38.62
N ASP A 107 -18.26 32.01 -39.06
CA ASP A 107 -18.35 32.43 -40.47
C ASP A 107 -17.03 33.08 -40.99
N TYR A 108 -15.97 33.02 -40.18
CA TYR A 108 -14.69 33.65 -40.48
C TYR A 108 -13.56 32.63 -40.39
N ASP A 109 -13.02 32.25 -41.54
CA ASP A 109 -11.78 31.48 -41.65
C ASP A 109 -10.59 32.42 -41.95
N PRO A 110 -9.75 32.72 -40.96
CA PRO A 110 -8.60 33.62 -41.13
C PRO A 110 -7.49 33.05 -42.02
N TYR A 111 -7.53 31.77 -42.38
CA TYR A 111 -6.55 31.12 -43.27
C TYR A 111 -7.01 31.03 -44.72
N ALA A 112 -8.22 31.51 -45.05
CA ALA A 112 -8.75 31.56 -46.42
C ALA A 112 -7.89 32.39 -47.39
N GLY A 113 -7.04 33.30 -46.90
CA GLY A 113 -6.08 34.07 -47.71
C GLY A 113 -4.80 33.30 -48.07
N ALA A 114 -4.49 32.19 -47.39
CA ALA A 114 -3.28 31.40 -47.64
C ALA A 114 -3.44 30.40 -48.80
N SER A 115 -4.67 29.98 -49.11
CA SER A 115 -4.98 29.02 -50.18
C SER A 115 -5.13 29.66 -51.57
N LEU A 116 -5.10 30.99 -51.67
CA LEU A 116 -5.27 31.73 -52.92
C LEU A 116 -3.95 32.13 -53.59
N ARG A 117 -2.80 31.76 -53.01
CA ARG A 117 -1.51 31.91 -53.69
C ARG A 117 -1.38 30.79 -54.73
N ARG A 118 -1.97 31.03 -55.91
CA ARG A 118 -1.61 30.32 -57.13
C ARG A 118 -0.31 30.93 -57.63
N ASP A 119 0.69 30.08 -57.78
CA ASP A 119 1.94 30.37 -58.47
C ASP A 119 1.69 30.78 -59.93
#